data_AF-A0A960PJV5-F1
#
_entry.id   AF-A0A960PJV5-F1
#
_cell.length_a   1.000
_cell.length_b   1.000
_cell.length_c   1.000
_cell.angle_alpha   90.00
_cell.angle_beta   90.00
_cell.angle_gamma   90.00
#
_symmetry.space_group_name_H-M   'P 1'
#
loop_
_entity.id
_entity.type
_entity.pdbx_description
1 polymer ?
#
loop_
_entity_poly.entity_id
_entity_poly.type
_entity_poly.pdbx_seq_one_letter_code
_entity_poly.pdbx_strand_id
1 'polypeptide(L)'
;MTDVNPHPTARQHPGVLGVLIAVQERFRDIRGQNAASALTLSLFLSIFPLILVAVSVMGFVSSGDPDFVNNTIDNLNLTGDAQEIFTNAVNSAEQNRGTVGVIGLLTGAWSALGVTTALQVAANVPWQVAGRGIKDKAFGLLFLLGAVVLFVGSAVASWAIGLLPGWATPIGTLLPFSVSVLLFGWMYWMLCRYQLTVRQVLPGAVLAAVGLEVLKLLAIYWLPGVIAKSQGVYGSIGVVFGIFAWLLIFGKVVVYASVLNVVLEERRSGTIDMLVRVPRIADRVEESHTNRGGLTDEDRKALKLPGMDPLPDEGEGVTARITRGDSADV
;
A
#
# COMPACT_ATOMS: atom_id res chain seq x y z
N MET A 1 22.24 -0.86 -8.34
CA MET A 1 21.84 0.33 -7.56
C MET A 1 20.70 0.99 -8.30
N THR A 2 19.47 0.89 -7.80
CA THR A 2 18.32 1.65 -8.32
C THR A 2 18.29 2.99 -7.60
N ASP A 3 18.44 4.05 -8.39
CA ASP A 3 18.63 5.42 -7.96
C ASP A 3 17.32 5.99 -7.42
N VAL A 4 17.27 6.24 -6.11
CA VAL A 4 16.15 6.93 -5.46
C VAL A 4 16.49 8.41 -5.54
N ASN A 5 15.86 9.12 -6.48
CA ASN A 5 16.16 10.53 -6.72
C ASN A 5 15.74 11.38 -5.49
N PRO A 6 16.66 12.07 -4.80
CA PRO A 6 16.34 12.83 -3.59
C PRO A 6 15.62 14.14 -3.93
N HIS A 7 14.53 14.44 -3.20
CA HIS A 7 13.76 15.68 -3.44
C HIS A 7 14.48 16.96 -2.97
N PRO A 8 14.30 18.11 -3.66
CA PRO A 8 14.95 19.39 -3.34
C PRO A 8 14.63 19.97 -1.95
N THR A 9 13.45 19.69 -1.42
CA THR A 9 12.80 20.40 -0.32
C THR A 9 13.02 19.77 1.05
N ALA A 10 13.44 18.49 1.11
CA ALA A 10 13.87 17.86 2.37
C ALA A 10 15.02 18.62 3.06
N ARG A 11 15.66 19.55 2.35
CA ARG A 11 16.81 20.35 2.78
C ARG A 11 16.47 21.70 3.43
N GLN A 12 15.30 22.29 3.18
CA GLN A 12 15.08 23.71 3.55
C GLN A 12 14.51 23.94 4.96
N HIS A 13 13.92 22.94 5.59
CA HIS A 13 13.34 23.07 6.93
C HIS A 13 13.91 22.02 7.90
N PRO A 14 14.74 22.41 8.89
CA PRO A 14 15.17 21.50 9.95
C PRO A 14 13.99 21.18 10.89
N GLY A 15 13.83 19.91 11.26
CA GLY A 15 12.82 19.44 12.23
C GLY A 15 11.63 18.68 11.64
N VAL A 16 10.64 18.40 12.51
CA VAL A 16 9.46 17.57 12.20
C VAL A 16 8.60 18.17 11.08
N LEU A 17 8.45 19.49 11.05
CA LEU A 17 7.72 20.19 9.98
C LEU A 17 8.34 19.96 8.61
N GLY A 18 9.68 19.95 8.52
CA GLY A 18 10.36 19.64 7.26
C GLY A 18 10.18 18.19 6.81
N VAL A 19 9.98 17.25 7.74
CA VAL A 19 9.64 15.85 7.40
C VAL A 19 8.22 15.78 6.86
N LEU A 20 7.26 16.44 7.52
CA LEU A 20 5.87 16.44 7.08
C LEU A 20 5.69 17.07 5.70
N ILE A 21 6.33 18.23 5.45
CA ILE A 21 6.31 18.89 4.14
C ILE A 21 6.92 17.97 3.07
N ALA A 22 8.10 17.39 3.33
CA ALA A 22 8.75 16.49 2.39
C ALA A 22 7.91 15.23 2.09
N VAL A 23 7.22 14.69 3.11
CA VAL A 23 6.29 13.56 2.93
C VAL A 23 5.11 13.95 2.05
N GLN A 24 4.51 15.12 2.28
CA GLN A 24 3.36 15.59 1.50
C GLN A 24 3.73 15.86 0.03
N GLU A 25 4.88 16.50 -0.20
CA GLU A 25 5.39 16.76 -1.55
C GLU A 25 5.72 15.46 -2.27
N ARG A 26 6.46 14.56 -1.63
CA ARG A 26 6.77 13.24 -2.19
C ARG A 26 5.51 12.45 -2.52
N PHE A 27 4.50 12.47 -1.65
CA PHE A 27 3.20 11.83 -1.91
C PHE A 27 2.53 12.39 -3.16
N ARG A 28 2.59 13.71 -3.38
CA ARG A 28 2.04 14.34 -4.59
C ARG A 28 2.83 13.95 -5.83
N ASP A 29 4.15 13.97 -5.74
CA ASP A 29 5.05 13.77 -6.88
C ASP A 29 5.05 12.33 -7.39
N ILE A 30 4.92 11.35 -6.49
CA ILE A 30 4.74 9.92 -6.87
C ILE A 30 3.31 9.56 -7.25
N ARG A 31 2.38 10.53 -7.30
CA ARG A 31 0.94 10.29 -7.46
C ARG A 31 0.41 9.28 -6.42
N GLY A 32 0.80 9.43 -5.17
CA GLY A 32 0.45 8.54 -4.06
C GLY A 32 -1.06 8.33 -3.90
N GLN A 33 -1.86 9.32 -4.29
CA GLN A 33 -3.32 9.20 -4.36
C GLN A 33 -3.77 8.06 -5.27
N ASN A 34 -3.10 7.84 -6.41
CA ASN A 34 -3.43 6.77 -7.35
C ASN A 34 -3.11 5.39 -6.74
N ALA A 35 -1.97 5.27 -6.05
CA ALA A 35 -1.61 4.03 -5.34
C ALA A 35 -2.62 3.72 -4.22
N ALA A 36 -3.02 4.74 -3.44
CA ALA A 36 -4.03 4.58 -2.41
C ALA A 36 -5.39 4.18 -2.99
N SER A 37 -5.82 4.80 -4.10
CA SER A 37 -7.06 4.45 -4.80
C SER A 37 -7.00 3.02 -5.36
N ALA A 38 -5.88 2.58 -5.92
CA ALA A 38 -5.70 1.21 -6.41
C ALA A 38 -5.85 0.20 -5.27
N LEU A 39 -5.20 0.45 -4.12
CA LEU A 39 -5.35 -0.36 -2.92
C LEU A 39 -6.79 -0.39 -2.41
N THR A 40 -7.45 0.77 -2.40
CA THR A 40 -8.86 0.90 -2.00
C THR A 40 -9.78 0.04 -2.86
N LEU A 41 -9.63 0.14 -4.19
CA LEU A 41 -10.43 -0.65 -5.14
C LEU A 41 -10.17 -2.15 -4.98
N SER A 42 -8.90 -2.55 -4.83
CA SER A 42 -8.55 -3.95 -4.61
C SER A 42 -9.12 -4.48 -3.30
N LEU A 43 -9.08 -3.71 -2.21
CA LEU A 43 -9.69 -4.09 -0.93
C LEU A 43 -11.21 -4.15 -1.03
N PHE A 44 -11.83 -3.16 -1.68
CA PHE A 44 -13.28 -3.09 -1.83
C PHE A 44 -13.83 -4.28 -2.62
N LEU A 45 -13.23 -4.58 -3.78
CA LEU A 45 -13.60 -5.75 -4.59
C LEU A 45 -13.36 -7.08 -3.85
N SER A 46 -12.44 -7.07 -2.88
CA SER A 46 -12.09 -8.24 -2.07
C SER A 46 -13.06 -8.53 -0.95
N ILE A 47 -13.96 -7.59 -0.61
CA ILE A 47 -14.99 -7.82 0.40
C ILE A 47 -15.91 -8.98 -0.02
N PHE A 48 -16.35 -9.03 -1.28
CA PHE A 48 -17.29 -10.07 -1.72
C PHE A 48 -16.71 -11.48 -1.63
N PRO A 49 -15.50 -11.76 -2.15
CA PRO A 49 -14.89 -13.06 -1.99
C PRO A 49 -14.56 -13.40 -0.54
N LEU A 50 -14.16 -12.40 0.26
CA LEU A 50 -13.87 -12.60 1.68
C LEU A 50 -15.14 -12.99 2.46
N ILE A 51 -16.29 -12.40 2.14
CA ILE A 51 -17.59 -12.82 2.68
C ILE A 51 -17.88 -14.27 2.29
N LEU A 52 -17.67 -14.66 1.03
CA LEU A 52 -17.89 -16.05 0.58
C LEU A 52 -16.97 -17.04 1.31
N VAL A 53 -15.69 -16.70 1.50
CA VAL A 53 -14.76 -17.51 2.29
C VAL A 53 -15.23 -17.60 3.73
N ALA A 54 -15.63 -16.49 4.35
CA ALA A 54 -16.12 -16.46 5.73
C ALA A 54 -17.38 -17.33 5.89
N VAL A 55 -18.34 -17.19 4.99
CA VAL A 55 -19.58 -17.98 4.95
C VAL A 55 -19.27 -19.46 4.73
N SER A 56 -18.33 -19.79 3.84
CA SER A 56 -17.85 -21.16 3.66
C SER A 56 -17.27 -21.73 4.95
N VAL A 57 -16.36 -21.00 5.60
CA VAL A 57 -15.74 -21.45 6.87
C VAL A 57 -16.81 -21.64 7.94
N MET A 58 -17.76 -20.71 8.08
CA MET A 58 -18.88 -20.85 9.01
C MET A 58 -19.74 -22.07 8.71
N GLY A 59 -20.08 -22.33 7.44
CA GLY A 59 -20.84 -23.53 7.06
C GLY A 59 -20.11 -24.83 7.38
N PHE A 60 -18.76 -24.85 7.26
CA PHE A 60 -17.95 -26.00 7.69
C PHE A 60 -17.90 -26.13 9.22
N VAL A 61 -17.72 -25.05 9.97
CA VAL A 61 -17.66 -25.08 11.45
C VAL A 61 -19.02 -25.45 12.04
N SER A 62 -20.10 -24.83 11.57
CA SER A 62 -21.49 -25.10 11.99
C SER A 62 -21.88 -26.56 11.80
N SER A 63 -21.32 -27.23 10.79
CA SER A 63 -21.59 -28.65 10.59
C SER A 63 -21.02 -29.58 11.66
N GLY A 64 -19.97 -29.14 12.35
CA GLY A 64 -19.34 -29.88 13.44
C GLY A 64 -19.89 -29.50 14.81
N ASP A 65 -20.63 -28.39 14.91
CA ASP A 65 -21.18 -27.85 16.14
C ASP A 65 -22.62 -27.33 15.91
N PRO A 66 -23.66 -28.09 16.31
CA PRO A 66 -25.06 -27.73 16.13
C PRO A 66 -25.46 -26.41 16.80
N ASP A 67 -24.75 -25.99 17.86
CA ASP A 67 -25.06 -24.78 18.61
C ASP A 67 -24.29 -23.56 18.09
N PHE A 68 -23.41 -23.72 17.10
CA PHE A 68 -22.56 -22.65 16.58
C PHE A 68 -23.36 -21.42 16.12
N VAL A 69 -24.47 -21.64 15.40
CA VAL A 69 -25.32 -20.55 14.89
C VAL A 69 -25.94 -19.76 16.04
N ASN A 70 -26.54 -20.44 17.01
CA ASN A 70 -27.19 -19.82 18.16
C ASN A 70 -26.16 -19.08 19.04
N ASN A 71 -25.03 -19.74 19.36
CA ASN A 71 -23.94 -19.14 20.12
C ASN A 71 -23.37 -17.89 19.43
N THR A 72 -23.28 -17.89 18.10
CA THR A 72 -22.77 -16.73 17.34
C THR A 72 -23.77 -15.58 17.31
N ILE A 73 -25.06 -15.87 17.13
CA ILE A 73 -26.14 -14.86 17.19
C ILE A 73 -26.15 -14.17 18.55
N ASP A 74 -26.06 -14.96 19.63
CA ASP A 74 -26.06 -14.47 21.00
C ASP A 74 -24.81 -13.61 21.29
N ASN A 75 -23.63 -14.08 20.89
CA ASN A 75 -22.37 -13.36 21.08
C ASN A 75 -22.27 -12.06 20.28
N LEU A 76 -22.93 -11.99 19.12
CA LEU A 76 -22.93 -10.81 18.25
C LEU A 76 -24.14 -9.90 18.49
N ASN A 77 -25.06 -10.28 19.40
CA ASN A 77 -26.33 -9.59 19.64
C ASN A 77 -27.08 -9.28 18.33
N LEU A 78 -27.12 -10.24 17.39
CA LEU A 78 -27.83 -10.04 16.14
C LEU A 78 -29.35 -10.10 16.39
N THR A 79 -30.07 -9.07 15.94
CA THR A 79 -31.52 -8.96 16.11
C THR A 79 -32.22 -8.66 14.79
N GLY A 80 -33.44 -9.17 14.62
CA GLY A 80 -34.30 -8.87 13.45
C GLY A 80 -33.69 -9.35 12.14
N ASP A 81 -33.74 -8.51 11.10
CA ASP A 81 -33.28 -8.82 9.74
C ASP A 81 -31.82 -9.31 9.70
N ALA A 82 -30.95 -8.79 10.57
CA ALA A 82 -29.54 -9.19 10.61
C ALA A 82 -29.37 -10.65 11.04
N GLN A 83 -30.20 -11.12 11.98
CA GLN A 83 -30.21 -12.51 12.44
C GLN A 83 -30.71 -13.44 11.34
N GLU A 84 -31.78 -13.04 10.64
CA GLU A 84 -32.34 -13.84 9.55
C GLU A 84 -31.34 -13.96 8.37
N ILE A 85 -30.73 -12.86 7.95
CA ILE A 85 -29.70 -12.85 6.91
C ILE A 85 -28.53 -13.76 7.30
N PHE A 86 -28.06 -13.66 8.54
CA PHE A 86 -26.97 -14.48 9.05
C PHE A 86 -27.33 -15.98 9.03
N THR A 87 -28.47 -16.33 9.61
CA THR A 87 -28.95 -17.73 9.71
C THR A 87 -29.16 -18.34 8.33
N ASN A 88 -29.77 -17.61 7.41
CA ASN A 88 -29.99 -18.06 6.04
C ASN A 88 -28.68 -18.25 5.27
N ALA A 89 -27.70 -17.36 5.47
CA ALA A 89 -26.38 -17.49 4.85
C ALA A 89 -25.63 -18.74 5.33
N VAL A 90 -25.61 -18.99 6.65
CA VAL A 90 -24.94 -20.17 7.23
C VAL A 90 -25.63 -21.47 6.81
N ASN A 91 -26.96 -21.56 6.93
CA ASN A 91 -27.73 -22.74 6.53
C ASN A 91 -27.57 -23.06 5.03
N SER A 92 -27.58 -22.03 4.17
CA SER A 92 -27.38 -22.21 2.74
C SER A 92 -25.97 -22.71 2.41
N ALA A 93 -24.97 -22.18 3.12
CA ALA A 93 -23.58 -22.64 3.00
C ALA A 93 -23.41 -24.07 3.51
N GLU A 94 -24.12 -24.43 4.57
CA GLU A 94 -24.11 -25.76 5.14
C GLU A 94 -24.76 -26.81 4.21
N GLN A 95 -25.79 -26.45 3.46
CA GLN A 95 -26.39 -27.34 2.46
C GLN A 95 -25.50 -27.51 1.21
N ASN A 96 -24.75 -26.46 0.85
CA ASN A 96 -23.96 -26.40 -0.38
C ASN A 96 -22.44 -26.34 -0.11
N ARG A 97 -21.95 -26.95 0.98
CA ARG A 97 -20.57 -26.79 1.48
C ARG A 97 -19.49 -26.98 0.42
N GLY A 98 -19.66 -28.01 -0.43
CA GLY A 98 -18.70 -28.29 -1.51
C GLY A 98 -18.62 -27.15 -2.53
N THR A 99 -19.77 -26.72 -3.06
CA THR A 99 -19.85 -25.67 -4.07
C THR A 99 -19.46 -24.30 -3.51
N VAL A 100 -19.99 -23.93 -2.34
CA VAL A 100 -19.69 -22.64 -1.68
C VAL A 100 -18.21 -22.60 -1.27
N GLY A 101 -17.65 -23.71 -0.79
CA GLY A 101 -16.24 -23.81 -0.46
C GLY A 101 -15.32 -23.67 -1.67
N VAL A 102 -15.59 -24.38 -2.76
CA VAL A 102 -14.76 -24.28 -3.98
C VAL A 102 -14.84 -22.87 -4.58
N ILE A 103 -16.04 -22.30 -4.71
CA ILE A 103 -16.20 -20.94 -5.24
C ILE A 103 -15.56 -19.91 -4.32
N GLY A 104 -15.77 -20.03 -3.00
CA GLY A 104 -15.16 -19.18 -1.99
C GLY A 104 -13.63 -19.23 -2.05
N LEU A 105 -13.04 -20.42 -2.13
CA LEU A 105 -11.59 -20.57 -2.24
C LEU A 105 -11.03 -20.00 -3.55
N LEU A 106 -11.68 -20.24 -4.68
CA LEU A 106 -11.22 -19.73 -5.99
C LEU A 106 -11.31 -18.20 -6.05
N THR A 107 -12.46 -17.64 -5.67
CA THR A 107 -12.67 -16.18 -5.65
C THR A 107 -11.82 -15.51 -4.57
N GLY A 108 -11.68 -16.15 -3.42
CA GLY A 108 -10.83 -15.71 -2.31
C GLY A 108 -9.36 -15.68 -2.70
N ALA A 109 -8.86 -16.71 -3.38
CA ALA A 109 -7.49 -16.73 -3.90
C ALA A 109 -7.27 -15.62 -4.94
N TRP A 110 -8.21 -15.41 -5.86
CA TRP A 110 -8.15 -14.32 -6.83
C TRP A 110 -8.10 -12.94 -6.16
N SER A 111 -8.97 -12.72 -5.18
CA SER A 111 -9.02 -11.49 -4.39
C SER A 111 -7.76 -11.28 -3.57
N ALA A 112 -7.26 -12.32 -2.91
CA ALA A 112 -6.00 -12.31 -2.15
C ALA A 112 -4.82 -11.85 -3.02
N LEU A 113 -4.74 -12.35 -4.27
CA LEU A 113 -3.74 -11.91 -5.24
C LEU A 113 -3.89 -10.41 -5.59
N GLY A 114 -5.12 -9.93 -5.74
CA GLY A 114 -5.42 -8.52 -6.00
C GLY A 114 -4.97 -7.60 -4.87
N VAL A 115 -5.37 -7.89 -3.62
CA VAL A 115 -4.98 -7.11 -2.42
C VAL A 115 -3.48 -7.08 -2.26
N THR A 116 -2.85 -8.26 -2.39
CA THR A 116 -1.41 -8.43 -2.30
C THR A 116 -0.68 -7.54 -3.31
N THR A 117 -1.12 -7.57 -4.57
CA THR A 117 -0.51 -6.77 -5.64
C THR A 117 -0.64 -5.28 -5.33
N ALA A 118 -1.81 -4.86 -4.81
CA ALA A 118 -2.02 -3.47 -4.47
C ALA A 118 -1.21 -3.01 -3.24
N LEU A 119 -1.02 -3.87 -2.24
CA LEU A 119 -0.11 -3.62 -1.12
C LEU A 119 1.35 -3.51 -1.58
N GLN A 120 1.79 -4.36 -2.51
CA GLN A 120 3.11 -4.27 -3.12
C GLN A 120 3.28 -2.96 -3.88
N VAL A 121 2.27 -2.52 -4.64
CA VAL A 121 2.30 -1.21 -5.30
C VAL A 121 2.40 -0.08 -4.27
N ALA A 122 1.60 -0.11 -3.20
CA ALA A 122 1.66 0.88 -2.14
C ALA A 122 3.03 0.91 -1.42
N ALA A 123 3.67 -0.25 -1.25
CA ALA A 123 5.00 -0.37 -0.68
C ALA A 123 6.11 0.08 -1.65
N ASN A 124 6.00 -0.19 -2.96
CA ASN A 124 7.06 0.02 -3.93
C ASN A 124 7.04 1.39 -4.62
N VAL A 125 5.87 2.00 -4.81
CA VAL A 125 5.72 3.30 -5.50
C VAL A 125 6.57 4.41 -4.87
N PRO A 126 6.60 4.58 -3.53
CA PRO A 126 7.44 5.60 -2.90
C PRO A 126 8.94 5.40 -3.14
N TRP A 127 9.37 4.14 -3.21
CA TRP A 127 10.74 3.73 -3.49
C TRP A 127 11.09 3.78 -4.98
N GLN A 128 10.11 4.09 -5.85
CA GLN A 128 10.26 4.14 -7.31
C GLN A 128 10.82 2.84 -7.92
N VAL A 129 10.53 1.71 -7.28
CA VAL A 129 10.97 0.39 -7.75
C VAL A 129 9.84 -0.28 -8.52
N ALA A 130 10.15 -0.79 -9.72
CA ALA A 130 9.21 -1.61 -10.47
C ALA A 130 8.96 -2.96 -9.76
N GLY A 131 7.69 -3.33 -9.59
CA GLY A 131 7.30 -4.66 -9.11
C GLY A 131 7.86 -5.76 -10.02
N ARG A 132 8.22 -6.92 -9.46
CA ARG A 132 8.52 -8.10 -10.28
C ARG A 132 7.18 -8.74 -10.67
N GLY A 133 7.16 -9.43 -11.80
CA GLY A 133 5.98 -10.12 -12.30
C GLY A 133 5.51 -11.28 -11.41
N ILE A 134 5.26 -12.45 -12.01
CA ILE A 134 4.57 -13.57 -11.35
C ILE A 134 5.22 -14.05 -10.03
N LYS A 135 6.54 -13.88 -9.84
CA LYS A 135 7.24 -14.29 -8.61
C LYS A 135 6.81 -13.51 -7.36
N ASP A 136 6.37 -12.27 -7.49
CA ASP A 136 5.91 -11.47 -6.34
C ASP A 136 4.53 -11.91 -5.84
N LYS A 137 3.73 -12.60 -6.67
CA LYS A 137 2.43 -13.14 -6.29
C LYS A 137 2.54 -14.24 -5.22
N ALA A 138 3.55 -15.10 -5.33
CA ALA A 138 3.77 -16.18 -4.37
C ALA A 138 4.21 -15.66 -2.99
N PHE A 139 5.15 -14.72 -2.96
CA PHE A 139 5.59 -14.09 -1.70
C PHE A 139 4.46 -13.35 -1.02
N GLY A 140 3.65 -12.65 -1.80
CA GLY A 140 2.55 -11.91 -1.24
C GLY A 140 1.37 -12.78 -0.78
N LEU A 141 1.13 -13.93 -1.41
CA LEU A 141 0.20 -14.94 -0.88
C LEU A 141 0.72 -15.54 0.44
N LEU A 142 2.03 -15.79 0.54
CA LEU A 142 2.67 -16.27 1.77
C LEU A 142 2.57 -15.23 2.90
N PHE A 143 2.76 -13.95 2.58
CA PHE A 143 2.51 -12.85 3.51
C PHE A 143 1.06 -12.85 3.99
N LEU A 144 0.08 -12.98 3.09
CA LEU A 144 -1.34 -12.96 3.45
C LEU A 144 -1.70 -14.15 4.35
N LEU A 145 -1.21 -15.36 4.04
CA LEU A 145 -1.39 -16.53 4.90
C LEU A 145 -0.78 -16.31 6.29
N GLY A 146 0.45 -15.82 6.37
CA GLY A 146 1.05 -15.55 7.68
C GLY A 146 0.39 -14.37 8.40
N ALA A 147 -0.16 -13.38 7.70
CA ALA A 147 -0.95 -12.30 8.29
C ALA A 147 -2.22 -12.85 8.95
N VAL A 148 -2.91 -13.80 8.30
CA VAL A 148 -4.06 -14.50 8.90
C VAL A 148 -3.64 -15.28 10.14
N VAL A 149 -2.54 -16.04 10.07
CA VAL A 149 -2.03 -16.81 11.23
C VAL A 149 -1.65 -15.88 12.39
N LEU A 150 -0.96 -14.77 12.11
CA LEU A 150 -0.62 -13.76 13.12
C LEU A 150 -1.86 -13.11 13.73
N PHE A 151 -2.88 -12.82 12.91
CA PHE A 151 -4.12 -12.22 13.39
C PHE A 151 -4.90 -13.18 14.31
N VAL A 152 -5.06 -14.44 13.88
CA VAL A 152 -5.72 -15.48 14.69
C VAL A 152 -4.92 -15.75 15.97
N GLY A 153 -3.60 -15.88 15.87
CA GLY A 153 -2.72 -16.04 17.01
C GLY A 153 -2.81 -14.87 18.00
N SER A 154 -2.90 -13.64 17.50
CA SER A 154 -3.11 -12.45 18.33
C SER A 154 -4.47 -12.46 19.02
N ALA A 155 -5.55 -12.90 18.34
CA ALA A 155 -6.87 -12.99 18.95
C ALA A 155 -6.89 -14.01 20.10
N VAL A 156 -6.27 -15.18 19.89
CA VAL A 156 -6.12 -16.21 20.92
C VAL A 156 -5.26 -15.71 22.09
N ALA A 157 -4.17 -15.01 21.80
CA ALA A 157 -3.31 -14.42 22.83
C ALA A 157 -4.06 -13.36 23.65
N SER A 158 -4.83 -12.48 23.01
CA SER A 158 -5.66 -11.49 23.70
C SER A 158 -6.73 -12.15 24.59
N TRP A 159 -7.36 -13.23 24.11
CA TRP A 159 -8.29 -14.01 24.92
C TRP A 159 -7.61 -14.64 26.14
N ALA A 160 -6.44 -15.26 25.95
CA ALA A 160 -5.66 -15.86 27.04
C ALA A 160 -5.21 -14.83 28.08
N ILE A 161 -4.85 -13.62 27.66
CA ILE A 161 -4.48 -12.51 28.57
C ILE A 161 -5.69 -12.01 29.35
N GLY A 162 -6.89 -12.06 28.77
CA GLY A 162 -8.14 -11.76 29.47
C GLY A 162 -8.44 -12.69 30.66
N LEU A 163 -7.77 -13.86 30.73
CA LEU A 163 -7.87 -14.80 31.85
C LEU A 163 -6.86 -14.51 32.98
N LEU A 164 -5.91 -13.59 32.77
CA LEU A 164 -4.89 -13.24 33.75
C LEU A 164 -5.40 -12.15 34.73
N PRO A 165 -4.84 -12.07 35.97
CA PRO A 165 -5.25 -11.07 36.95
C PRO A 165 -4.96 -9.63 36.47
N GLY A 166 -5.77 -8.66 36.89
CA GLY A 166 -5.84 -7.28 36.37
C GLY A 166 -4.56 -6.41 36.39
N TRP A 167 -3.44 -6.90 36.91
CA TRP A 167 -2.14 -6.26 36.72
C TRP A 167 -1.57 -6.48 35.30
N ALA A 168 -2.08 -7.46 34.54
CA ALA A 168 -1.71 -7.74 33.15
C ALA A 168 -2.52 -6.93 32.11
N THR A 169 -3.53 -6.15 32.54
CA THR A 169 -4.40 -5.35 31.66
C THR A 169 -3.66 -4.31 30.78
N PRO A 170 -2.56 -3.64 31.22
CA PRO A 170 -1.80 -2.77 30.32
C PRO A 170 -1.04 -3.55 29.23
N ILE A 171 -0.66 -4.81 29.48
CA ILE A 171 -0.02 -5.68 28.48
C ILE A 171 -1.03 -6.05 27.39
N GLY A 172 -2.31 -6.24 27.76
CA GLY A 172 -3.39 -6.52 26.82
C GLY A 172 -3.72 -5.38 25.85
N THR A 173 -3.42 -4.12 26.20
CA THR A 173 -3.64 -2.96 25.32
C THR A 173 -2.44 -2.66 24.41
N LEU A 174 -1.22 -2.93 24.86
CA LEU A 174 -0.02 -2.77 24.04
C LEU A 174 0.15 -3.90 23.01
N LEU A 175 -0.33 -5.11 23.31
CA LEU A 175 -0.15 -6.27 22.43
C LEU A 175 -0.78 -6.08 21.03
N PRO A 176 -2.04 -5.64 20.86
CA PRO A 176 -2.62 -5.38 19.54
C PRO A 176 -1.87 -4.30 18.75
N PHE A 177 -1.36 -3.28 19.44
CA PHE A 177 -0.54 -2.23 18.82
C PHE A 177 0.80 -2.80 18.35
N SER A 178 1.51 -3.57 19.19
CA SER A 178 2.76 -4.24 18.82
C SER A 178 2.58 -5.22 17.67
N VAL A 179 1.48 -5.98 17.65
CA VAL A 179 1.14 -6.88 16.53
C VAL A 179 0.90 -6.07 15.26
N SER A 180 0.23 -4.92 15.33
CA SER A 180 0.03 -4.03 14.18
C SER A 180 1.35 -3.49 13.64
N VAL A 181 2.26 -3.03 14.53
CA VAL A 181 3.61 -2.57 14.14
C VAL A 181 4.40 -3.71 13.49
N LEU A 182 4.36 -4.92 14.06
CA LEU A 182 5.02 -6.09 13.50
C LEU A 182 4.44 -6.45 12.14
N LEU A 183 3.12 -6.46 11.99
CA LEU A 183 2.44 -6.78 10.73
C LEU A 183 2.80 -5.79 9.63
N PHE A 184 2.71 -4.49 9.88
CA PHE A 184 3.09 -3.47 8.89
C PHE A 184 4.60 -3.48 8.62
N GLY A 185 5.42 -3.70 9.65
CA GLY A 185 6.86 -3.82 9.49
C GLY A 185 7.24 -5.02 8.62
N TRP A 186 6.62 -6.16 8.88
CA TRP A 186 6.80 -7.38 8.09
C TRP A 186 6.28 -7.19 6.66
N MET A 187 5.13 -6.53 6.49
CA MET A 187 4.57 -6.17 5.19
C MET A 187 5.58 -5.36 4.37
N TYR A 188 6.08 -4.23 4.88
CA TYR A 188 7.04 -3.40 4.15
C TYR A 188 8.37 -4.12 3.93
N TRP A 189 8.86 -4.89 4.90
CA TRP A 189 10.11 -5.62 4.77
C TRP A 189 10.03 -6.72 3.70
N MET A 190 8.90 -7.42 3.60
CA MET A 190 8.72 -8.55 2.70
C MET A 190 8.20 -8.16 1.31
N LEU A 191 7.28 -7.17 1.23
CA LEU A 191 6.64 -6.76 -0.03
C LEU A 191 7.40 -5.63 -0.74
N CYS A 192 8.23 -4.85 -0.03
CA CYS A 192 9.09 -3.87 -0.68
C CYS A 192 10.27 -4.59 -1.33
N ARG A 193 10.55 -4.24 -2.59
CA ARG A 193 11.68 -4.82 -3.33
C ARG A 193 13.02 -4.19 -2.94
N TYR A 194 12.99 -2.98 -2.38
CA TYR A 194 14.20 -2.37 -1.83
C TYR A 194 14.64 -3.17 -0.61
N GLN A 195 15.93 -3.48 -0.50
CA GLN A 195 16.45 -4.25 0.64
C GLN A 195 16.44 -3.37 1.89
N LEU A 196 15.31 -3.39 2.60
CA LEU A 196 15.14 -2.58 3.79
C LEU A 196 15.69 -3.28 5.02
N THR A 197 16.47 -2.54 5.80
CA THR A 197 16.87 -2.96 7.15
C THR A 197 15.71 -2.69 8.12
N VAL A 198 15.58 -3.47 9.20
CA VAL A 198 14.51 -3.30 10.22
C VAL A 198 14.41 -1.85 10.72
N ARG A 199 15.55 -1.17 10.91
CA ARG A 199 15.62 0.24 11.35
C ARG A 199 15.07 1.25 10.34
N GLN A 200 14.97 0.89 9.07
CA GLN A 200 14.43 1.73 7.98
C GLN A 200 12.92 1.57 7.84
N VAL A 201 12.39 0.39 8.20
CA VAL A 201 10.96 0.09 8.11
C VAL A 201 10.18 0.57 9.33
N LEU A 202 10.81 0.54 10.50
CA LEU A 202 10.16 0.74 11.79
C LEU A 202 9.40 2.07 11.92
N PRO A 203 9.91 3.24 11.47
CA PRO A 203 9.19 4.50 11.59
C PRO A 203 7.84 4.50 10.86
N GLY A 204 7.80 4.01 9.63
CA GLY A 204 6.58 3.88 8.83
C GLY A 204 5.66 2.80 9.36
N ALA A 205 6.19 1.68 9.86
CA ALA A 205 5.38 0.66 10.51
C ALA A 205 4.65 1.19 11.75
N VAL A 206 5.32 2.02 12.57
CA VAL A 206 4.70 2.72 13.70
C VAL A 206 3.64 3.71 13.22
N LEU A 207 3.92 4.51 12.18
CA LEU A 207 2.93 5.44 11.62
C LEU A 207 1.69 4.69 11.10
N ALA A 208 1.87 3.59 10.39
CA ALA A 208 0.79 2.76 9.87
C ALA A 208 -0.04 2.15 11.01
N ALA A 209 0.62 1.64 12.07
CA ALA A 209 -0.05 1.10 13.24
C ALA A 209 -0.87 2.16 14.00
N VAL A 210 -0.28 3.35 14.25
CA VAL A 210 -0.99 4.47 14.87
C VAL A 210 -2.18 4.90 14.00
N GLY A 211 -1.95 5.03 12.69
CA GLY A 211 -3.00 5.37 11.74
C GLY A 211 -4.13 4.34 11.72
N LEU A 212 -3.81 3.05 11.82
CA LEU A 212 -4.80 1.98 11.93
C LEU A 212 -5.60 2.07 13.24
N GLU A 213 -4.95 2.33 14.37
CA GLU A 213 -5.67 2.50 15.66
C GLU A 213 -6.61 3.70 15.63
N VAL A 214 -6.15 4.84 15.10
CA VAL A 214 -7.01 6.00 14.88
C VAL A 214 -8.17 5.65 13.95
N LEU A 215 -7.91 4.87 12.90
CA LEU A 215 -8.93 4.48 11.95
C LEU A 215 -9.97 3.52 12.55
N LYS A 216 -9.57 2.63 13.48
CA LYS A 216 -10.51 1.80 14.27
C LYS A 216 -11.40 2.67 15.16
N LEU A 217 -10.83 3.67 15.84
CA LEU A 217 -11.62 4.61 16.63
C LEU A 217 -12.61 5.39 15.75
N LEU A 218 -12.17 5.86 14.58
CA LEU A 218 -13.05 6.48 13.60
C LEU A 218 -14.14 5.50 13.11
N ALA A 219 -13.82 4.22 12.95
CA ALA A 219 -14.79 3.20 12.58
C ALA A 219 -15.89 3.00 13.64
N ILE A 220 -15.53 3.12 14.93
CA ILE A 220 -16.50 2.94 16.03
C ILE A 220 -17.35 4.20 16.22
N TYR A 221 -16.73 5.38 16.22
CA TYR A 221 -17.42 6.62 16.60
C TYR A 221 -17.99 7.41 15.42
N TRP A 222 -17.32 7.42 14.27
CA TRP A 222 -17.66 8.30 13.15
C TRP A 222 -18.38 7.57 12.02
N LEU A 223 -17.92 6.36 11.69
CA LEU A 223 -18.44 5.59 10.56
C LEU A 223 -19.95 5.28 10.66
N PRO A 224 -20.54 4.94 11.82
CA PRO A 224 -21.98 4.69 11.92
C PRO A 224 -22.79 5.94 11.55
N GLY A 225 -22.34 7.13 11.97
CA GLY A 225 -23.00 8.40 11.63
C GLY A 225 -22.91 8.74 10.15
N VAL A 226 -21.75 8.49 9.53
CA VAL A 226 -21.55 8.69 8.09
C VAL A 226 -22.42 7.72 7.28
N ILE A 227 -22.45 6.45 7.67
CA ILE A 227 -23.28 5.43 7.01
C ILE A 227 -24.76 5.77 7.18
N ALA A 228 -25.24 6.07 8.39
CA ALA A 228 -26.64 6.40 8.63
C ALA A 228 -27.10 7.62 7.84
N LYS A 229 -26.29 8.69 7.81
CA LYS A 229 -26.58 9.89 7.01
C LYS A 229 -26.60 9.58 5.51
N SER A 230 -25.64 8.79 5.04
CA SER A 230 -25.55 8.43 3.61
C SER A 230 -26.67 7.47 3.20
N GLN A 231 -27.08 6.57 4.09
CA GLN A 231 -28.19 5.65 3.89
C GLN A 231 -29.54 6.39 3.85
N GLY A 232 -29.73 7.44 4.64
CA GLY A 232 -30.93 8.27 4.58
C GLY A 232 -31.09 9.03 3.25
N VAL A 233 -29.99 9.36 2.56
CA VAL A 233 -30.01 10.11 1.29
C VAL A 233 -30.00 9.18 0.07
N TYR A 234 -29.21 8.10 0.12
CA TYR A 234 -28.92 7.25 -1.04
C TYR A 234 -29.31 5.77 -0.85
N GLY A 235 -29.95 5.41 0.28
CA GLY A 235 -30.31 4.03 0.59
C GLY A 235 -29.08 3.12 0.77
N SER A 236 -29.17 1.88 0.30
CA SER A 236 -28.08 0.89 0.40
C SER A 236 -26.77 1.33 -0.27
N ILE A 237 -26.85 2.18 -1.30
CA ILE A 237 -25.68 2.74 -1.98
C ILE A 237 -24.84 3.62 -1.02
N GLY A 238 -25.48 4.27 -0.05
CA GLY A 238 -24.78 5.09 0.95
C GLY A 238 -23.81 4.29 1.82
N VAL A 239 -24.15 3.03 2.13
CA VAL A 239 -23.29 2.11 2.87
C VAL A 239 -22.01 1.80 2.10
N VAL A 240 -22.15 1.56 0.78
CA VAL A 240 -21.03 1.29 -0.12
C VAL A 240 -20.06 2.46 -0.16
N PHE A 241 -20.56 3.70 -0.31
CA PHE A 241 -19.71 4.89 -0.29
C PHE A 241 -19.03 5.11 1.06
N GLY A 242 -19.72 4.82 2.18
CA GLY A 242 -19.13 4.91 3.52
C GLY A 242 -17.93 3.97 3.69
N ILE A 243 -18.08 2.70 3.30
CA ILE A 243 -17.01 1.71 3.32
C ILE A 243 -15.87 2.13 2.38
N PHE A 244 -16.20 2.60 1.18
CA PHE A 244 -15.21 3.02 0.20
C PHE A 244 -14.37 4.21 0.71
N ALA A 245 -15.01 5.20 1.34
CA ALA A 245 -14.33 6.33 1.95
C ALA A 245 -13.40 5.89 3.09
N TRP A 246 -13.85 4.98 3.95
CA TRP A 246 -13.04 4.43 5.03
C TRP A 246 -11.80 3.69 4.50
N LEU A 247 -11.99 2.83 3.48
CA LEU A 247 -10.90 2.13 2.81
C LEU A 247 -9.92 3.09 2.12
N LEU A 248 -10.41 4.23 1.60
CA LEU A 248 -9.54 5.24 1.00
C LEU A 248 -8.63 5.91 2.03
N ILE A 249 -9.15 6.20 3.22
CA ILE A 249 -8.34 6.72 4.33
C ILE A 249 -7.29 5.67 4.74
N PHE A 250 -7.69 4.40 4.87
CA PHE A 250 -6.76 3.30 5.11
C PHE A 250 -5.65 3.23 4.06
N GLY A 251 -6.01 3.23 2.78
CA GLY A 251 -5.05 3.17 1.68
C GLY A 251 -4.07 4.34 1.71
N LYS A 252 -4.54 5.55 2.05
CA LYS A 252 -3.68 6.71 2.25
C LYS A 252 -2.70 6.51 3.39
N VAL A 253 -3.14 6.03 4.55
CA VAL A 253 -2.26 5.75 5.70
C VAL A 253 -1.12 4.81 5.31
N VAL A 254 -1.43 3.72 4.60
CA VAL A 254 -0.44 2.75 4.14
C VAL A 254 0.59 3.38 3.19
N VAL A 255 0.15 4.23 2.26
CA VAL A 255 1.07 4.91 1.33
C VAL A 255 1.90 5.98 2.04
N TYR A 256 1.31 6.80 2.90
CA TYR A 256 2.03 7.82 3.67
C TYR A 256 3.09 7.22 4.59
N ALA A 257 2.79 6.09 5.25
CA ALA A 257 3.76 5.36 6.05
C ALA A 257 4.97 4.87 5.22
N SER A 258 4.73 4.41 3.99
CA SER A 258 5.81 4.03 3.07
C SER A 258 6.62 5.24 2.60
N VAL A 259 5.97 6.37 2.29
CA VAL A 259 6.64 7.64 1.95
C VAL A 259 7.51 8.14 3.11
N LEU A 260 7.03 8.04 4.35
CA LEU A 260 7.81 8.40 5.53
C LEU A 260 9.11 7.60 5.63
N ASN A 261 9.06 6.29 5.37
CA ASN A 261 10.25 5.45 5.35
C ASN A 261 11.29 5.94 4.33
N VAL A 262 10.84 6.31 3.12
CA VAL A 262 11.72 6.85 2.06
C VAL A 262 12.34 8.18 2.49
N VAL A 263 11.53 9.12 2.97
CA VAL A 263 12.01 10.47 3.35
C VAL A 263 13.00 10.41 4.51
N LEU A 264 12.76 9.54 5.49
CA LEU A 264 13.69 9.34 6.61
C LEU A 264 14.98 8.65 6.17
N GLU A 265 14.89 7.72 5.22
CA GLU A 265 16.06 7.06 4.65
C GLU A 265 16.91 8.02 3.82
N GLU A 266 16.31 8.83 2.96
CA GLU A 266 17.01 9.86 2.18
C GLU A 266 17.72 10.88 3.09
N ARG A 267 17.09 11.26 4.20
CA ARG A 267 17.70 12.15 5.22
C ARG A 267 18.87 11.48 5.96
N ARG A 268 18.85 10.16 6.16
CA ARG A 268 19.91 9.41 6.84
C ARG A 268 21.09 9.10 5.93
N SER A 269 20.81 8.65 4.72
CA SER A 269 21.82 8.21 3.75
C SER A 269 22.54 9.37 3.06
N GLY A 270 21.99 10.58 3.13
CA GLY A 270 22.60 11.77 2.55
C GLY A 270 22.59 11.74 1.01
N THR A 271 23.25 12.71 0.38
CA THR A 271 23.35 12.77 -1.09
C THR A 271 24.41 11.78 -1.56
N ILE A 272 24.07 10.93 -2.52
CA ILE A 272 25.08 10.19 -3.30
C ILE A 272 25.40 11.04 -4.52
N ASP A 273 26.67 11.45 -4.65
CA ASP A 273 27.16 12.08 -5.87
C ASP A 273 27.08 11.07 -7.02
N MET A 274 26.16 11.30 -7.96
CA MET A 274 26.11 10.52 -9.19
C MET A 274 26.92 11.20 -10.28
N LEU A 275 27.98 10.53 -10.73
CA LEU A 275 28.71 10.92 -11.93
C LEU A 275 27.87 10.51 -13.15
N VAL A 276 27.03 11.42 -13.63
CA VAL A 276 26.29 11.22 -14.88
C VAL A 276 27.20 11.63 -16.02
N ARG A 277 27.57 10.67 -16.87
CA ARG A 277 28.23 10.96 -18.15
C ARG A 277 27.17 11.48 -19.12
N VAL A 278 27.02 12.79 -19.18
CA VAL A 278 26.13 13.41 -20.16
C VAL A 278 26.86 13.42 -21.50
N PRO A 279 26.27 12.92 -22.60
CA PRO A 279 26.86 13.09 -23.92
C PRO A 279 27.03 14.59 -24.17
N ARG A 280 28.21 15.00 -24.62
CA ARG A 280 28.47 16.41 -24.96
C ARG A 280 27.48 16.80 -26.05
N ILE A 281 26.47 17.59 -25.70
CA ILE A 281 25.62 18.24 -26.70
C ILE A 281 26.57 19.22 -27.38
N ALA A 282 26.97 18.92 -28.61
CA ALA A 282 27.79 19.81 -29.42
C ALA A 282 27.17 21.22 -29.37
N ASP A 283 28.03 22.23 -29.25
CA ASP A 283 27.68 23.62 -29.00
C ASP A 283 26.44 24.09 -29.75
N ARG A 284 25.65 24.92 -29.05
CA ARG A 284 24.46 25.66 -29.52
C ARG A 284 23.91 25.12 -30.84
N VAL A 285 22.86 24.31 -30.78
CA VAL A 285 21.89 24.32 -31.87
C VAL A 285 21.45 25.78 -31.97
N GLU A 286 21.91 26.48 -33.01
CA GLU A 286 21.41 27.80 -33.37
C GLU A 286 19.89 27.73 -33.31
N GLU A 287 19.27 28.65 -32.57
CA GLU A 287 17.84 28.69 -32.34
C GLU A 287 17.10 28.46 -33.66
N SER A 288 16.55 27.25 -33.84
CA SER A 288 15.70 27.00 -34.99
C SER A 288 14.41 27.77 -34.75
N HIS A 289 14.32 28.96 -35.32
CA HIS A 289 13.07 29.72 -35.36
C HIS A 289 12.05 28.90 -36.14
N THR A 290 11.17 28.19 -35.43
CA THR A 290 10.03 27.52 -36.04
C THR A 290 9.04 28.58 -36.47
N ASN A 291 9.06 28.97 -37.74
CA ASN A 291 7.97 29.74 -38.31
C ASN A 291 6.87 28.80 -38.82
N ARG A 292 5.63 29.29 -38.89
CA ARG A 292 4.35 28.55 -39.08
C ARG A 292 4.20 27.72 -40.38
N GLY A 293 5.27 27.47 -41.13
CA GLY A 293 5.25 26.91 -42.49
C GLY A 293 5.92 25.54 -42.68
N GLY A 294 6.28 24.82 -41.62
CA GLY A 294 6.89 23.48 -41.75
C GLY A 294 8.36 23.52 -42.17
N LEU A 295 9.08 22.47 -41.78
CA LEU A 295 10.50 22.26 -42.08
C LEU A 295 10.69 22.17 -43.61
N THR A 296 11.46 23.10 -44.19
CA THR A 296 12.23 22.79 -45.40
C THR A 296 13.36 21.86 -45.00
N ASP A 297 13.11 20.59 -45.26
CA ASP A 297 14.04 19.48 -45.20
C ASP A 297 15.05 19.64 -46.34
N GLU A 298 16.10 20.41 -46.13
CA GLU A 298 17.37 20.14 -46.81
C GLU A 298 18.41 19.85 -45.73
N ASP A 299 18.90 18.61 -45.80
CA ASP A 299 20.01 18.05 -45.02
C ASP A 299 19.76 17.68 -43.56
N ARG A 300 19.08 16.55 -43.37
CA ARG A 300 19.54 15.51 -42.42
C ARG A 300 19.02 14.11 -42.76
N LYS A 301 19.22 13.68 -44.01
CA LYS A 301 19.49 12.25 -44.24
C LYS A 301 20.90 11.98 -43.74
N ALA A 302 21.07 10.96 -42.89
CA ALA A 302 22.37 10.54 -42.39
C ALA A 302 23.32 10.28 -43.59
N LEU A 303 24.35 11.11 -43.73
CA LEU A 303 25.31 11.02 -44.84
C LEU A 303 26.16 9.75 -44.66
N LYS A 304 25.72 8.65 -45.28
CA LYS A 304 26.55 7.48 -45.56
C LYS A 304 27.25 7.71 -46.90
N LEU A 305 28.51 8.13 -46.86
CA LEU A 305 29.35 8.23 -48.06
C LEU A 305 29.95 6.85 -48.38
N PRO A 306 29.86 6.34 -49.62
CA PRO A 306 30.47 5.08 -50.00
C PRO A 306 31.99 5.20 -49.94
N GLY A 307 32.66 4.39 -49.11
CA GLY A 307 34.12 4.32 -49.02
C GLY A 307 34.77 5.03 -47.83
N MET A 308 34.01 5.50 -46.84
CA MET A 308 34.56 6.00 -45.57
C MET A 308 34.00 5.20 -44.38
N ASP A 309 34.89 4.69 -43.54
CA ASP A 309 34.52 4.05 -42.29
C ASP A 309 33.90 5.07 -41.32
N PRO A 310 32.89 4.67 -40.51
CA PRO A 310 32.26 5.56 -39.56
C PRO A 310 33.28 6.09 -38.54
N LEU A 311 33.07 7.34 -38.09
CA LEU A 311 33.96 8.04 -37.17
C LEU A 311 34.35 7.18 -35.96
N PRO A 312 35.63 7.19 -35.55
CA PRO A 312 36.07 6.48 -34.37
C PRO A 312 35.33 7.03 -33.15
N ASP A 313 35.02 6.12 -32.22
CA ASP A 313 34.55 6.43 -30.87
C ASP A 313 35.60 7.29 -30.14
N GLU A 314 35.51 8.61 -30.31
CA GLU A 314 36.27 9.55 -29.49
C GLU A 314 35.47 9.84 -28.22
N GLY A 315 35.72 9.04 -27.19
CA GLY A 315 36.29 9.48 -25.91
C GLY A 315 35.66 10.64 -25.10
N GLU A 316 34.76 11.46 -25.60
CA GLU A 316 34.34 12.73 -25.00
C GLU A 316 32.96 12.65 -24.35
N GLY A 317 32.87 11.96 -23.22
CA GLY A 317 31.81 12.23 -22.25
C GLY A 317 32.38 13.05 -21.11
N VAL A 318 31.80 14.22 -20.87
CA VAL A 318 32.17 15.05 -19.71
C VAL A 318 31.57 14.40 -18.47
N THR A 319 32.41 14.11 -17.48
CA THR A 319 31.94 13.67 -16.17
C THR A 319 31.47 14.91 -15.41
N ALA A 320 30.16 15.17 -15.41
CA ALA A 320 29.60 16.27 -14.66
C ALA A 320 29.32 15.82 -13.22
N ARG A 321 29.91 16.51 -12.24
CA ARG A 321 29.49 16.43 -10.84
C ARG A 321 28.30 17.36 -10.66
N ILE A 322 27.10 16.84 -10.50
CA ILE A 322 25.93 17.66 -10.16
C ILE A 322 25.95 17.93 -8.66
N THR A 323 26.78 18.89 -8.22
CA THR A 323 26.64 19.50 -6.91
C THR A 323 25.61 20.62 -7.01
N ARG A 324 24.40 20.41 -6.49
CA ARG A 324 23.41 21.48 -6.37
C ARG A 324 23.90 22.47 -5.31
N GLY A 325 24.20 23.68 -5.77
CA GLY A 325 24.79 24.76 -4.98
C GLY A 325 24.06 25.04 -3.67
N ASP A 326 24.86 25.24 -2.63
CA ASP A 326 24.45 25.88 -1.40
C ASP A 326 24.22 27.36 -1.73
N SER A 327 22.96 27.80 -1.71
CA SER A 327 22.64 29.22 -1.77
C SER A 327 22.79 29.78 -0.36
N ALA A 328 24.04 29.98 0.06
CA ALA A 328 24.41 30.71 1.25
C ALA A 328 25.64 31.57 0.92
N ASP A 329 25.45 32.52 0.02
CA ASP A 329 26.31 33.70 -0.14
C ASP A 329 25.44 34.86 -0.66
N VAL A 330 24.78 35.54 0.28
CA VAL A 330 24.54 36.99 0.31
C VAL A 330 24.68 37.43 1.76
#